data_AF-A0AAW0JXA9-F1
#
_entry.id   AF-A0AAW0JXA9-F1
#
_cell.length_a   1.000
_cell.length_b   1.000
_cell.length_c   1.000
_cell.angle_alpha   90.00
_cell.angle_beta   90.00
_cell.angle_gamma   90.00
#
_symmetry.space_group_name_H-M   'P 1'
#
loop_
_entity.id
_entity.type
_entity.pdbx_description
1 polymer ?
#
loop_
_entity_poly.entity_id
_entity_poly.type
_entity_poly.pdbx_seq_one_letter_code
_entity_poly.pdbx_strand_id
1 'polypeptide(L)'
;MVPSDGRSGGLAMLWKEGTDVRFKSCSNSHIDVEIHERSSLTPWWATGFYGQPVAAKRYISWQLMEALKNQSHLSWVVFGDFIEISQSDEKLGGPDRDAGQMKEFKECLSRCGLFDLGLCV
;
A
#
# COMPACT_ATOMS: atom_id res chain seq x y z
N MET A 1 7.19 -8.20 11.98
CA MET A 1 5.76 -8.09 12.37
C MET A 1 5.58 -6.77 13.10
N VAL A 2 4.51 -6.05 12.80
CA VAL A 2 4.05 -4.90 13.57
C VAL A 2 2.86 -5.36 14.42
N PRO A 3 2.98 -5.31 15.76
CA PRO A 3 1.91 -5.77 16.65
C PRO A 3 0.68 -4.86 16.54
N SER A 4 -0.50 -5.41 16.86
CA SER A 4 -1.74 -4.64 16.99
C SER A 4 -1.66 -3.67 18.17
N ASP A 5 -2.23 -2.49 18.02
CA ASP A 5 -2.46 -1.55 19.13
C ASP A 5 -3.95 -1.55 19.51
N GLY A 6 -4.28 -2.18 20.65
CA GLY A 6 -5.67 -2.33 21.11
C GLY A 6 -6.54 -3.19 20.18
N ARG A 7 -7.62 -2.62 19.62
CA ARG A 7 -8.54 -3.29 18.67
C ARG A 7 -8.14 -3.11 17.19
N SER A 8 -7.02 -2.44 16.91
CA SER A 8 -6.50 -2.33 15.54
C SER A 8 -5.92 -3.66 15.07
N GLY A 9 -5.92 -3.91 13.76
CA GLY A 9 -5.22 -5.06 13.18
C GLY A 9 -3.70 -4.97 13.37
N GLY A 10 -2.99 -6.06 13.09
CA GLY A 10 -1.52 -6.09 13.01
C GLY A 10 -1.05 -6.33 11.57
N LEU A 11 0.18 -5.94 11.26
CA LEU A 11 0.80 -6.18 9.96
C LEU A 11 1.88 -7.26 10.07
N ALA A 12 1.78 -8.27 9.20
CA ALA A 12 2.81 -9.27 9.01
C ALA A 12 3.17 -9.34 7.52
N MET A 13 4.46 -9.32 7.24
CA MET A 13 5.01 -9.60 5.92
C MET A 13 5.81 -10.89 6.04
N LEU A 14 5.50 -11.84 5.16
CA LEU A 14 6.20 -13.13 5.08
C LEU A 14 6.86 -13.24 3.72
N TRP A 15 8.02 -13.88 3.67
CA TRP A 15 8.76 -14.12 2.43
C TRP A 15 9.39 -15.50 2.46
N LYS A 16 9.75 -16.00 1.27
CA LYS A 16 10.38 -17.31 1.11
C LYS A 16 11.82 -17.27 1.64
N GLU A 17 12.23 -18.36 2.29
CA GLU A 17 13.62 -18.56 2.69
C GLU A 17 14.59 -18.38 1.51
N GLY A 18 15.71 -17.70 1.75
CA GLY A 18 16.71 -17.39 0.74
C GLY A 18 16.48 -16.10 -0.06
N THR A 19 15.34 -15.43 0.15
CA THR A 19 15.09 -14.06 -0.36
C THR A 19 15.86 -13.05 0.48
N ASP A 20 16.68 -12.19 -0.15
CA ASP A 20 17.34 -11.06 0.55
C ASP A 20 16.34 -9.91 0.64
N VAL A 21 15.78 -9.73 1.83
CA VAL A 21 14.80 -8.68 2.15
C VAL A 21 15.43 -7.74 3.17
N ARG A 22 15.54 -6.46 2.80
CA ARG A 22 16.12 -5.42 3.64
C ARG A 22 15.03 -4.49 4.14
N PHE A 23 14.86 -4.47 5.44
CA PHE A 23 13.90 -3.60 6.10
C PHE A 23 14.26 -2.12 5.91
N LYS A 24 13.26 -1.29 5.61
CA LYS A 24 13.41 0.17 5.55
C LYS A 24 12.68 0.87 6.68
N SER A 25 11.37 0.66 6.79
CA SER A 25 10.54 1.33 7.79
C SER A 25 9.23 0.57 8.03
N CYS A 26 8.54 0.91 9.12
CA CYS A 26 7.20 0.42 9.38
C CYS A 26 6.42 1.38 10.27
N SER A 27 5.09 1.24 10.26
CA SER A 27 4.17 1.83 11.22
C SER A 27 2.95 0.91 11.35
N ASN A 28 1.95 1.32 12.12
CA ASN A 28 0.66 0.61 12.19
C ASN A 28 -0.10 0.58 10.85
N SER A 29 0.39 1.30 9.83
CA SER A 29 -0.25 1.38 8.50
C SER A 29 0.64 0.90 7.36
N HIS A 30 1.91 0.51 7.61
CA HIS A 30 2.74 -0.05 6.54
C HIS A 30 3.93 -0.86 7.07
N ILE A 31 4.45 -1.74 6.21
CA ILE A 31 5.78 -2.34 6.31
C ILE A 31 6.47 -2.10 4.97
N ASP A 32 7.68 -1.54 5.02
CA ASP A 32 8.46 -1.14 3.85
C ASP A 32 9.78 -1.91 3.75
N VAL A 33 10.05 -2.52 2.60
CA VAL A 33 11.23 -3.36 2.38
C VAL A 33 11.81 -3.20 0.98
N GLU A 34 13.13 -3.35 0.86
CA GLU A 34 13.84 -3.51 -0.40
C GLU A 34 14.17 -4.99 -0.63
N ILE A 35 13.93 -5.48 -1.84
CA ILE A 35 14.10 -6.89 -2.20
C ILE A 35 15.25 -7.00 -3.19
N HIS A 36 16.24 -7.79 -2.83
CA HIS A 36 17.41 -8.10 -3.65
C HIS A 36 17.29 -9.54 -4.16
N GLU A 37 17.03 -9.68 -5.45
CA GLU A 37 17.02 -10.99 -6.09
C GLU A 37 18.40 -11.32 -6.66
N ARG A 38 18.85 -12.57 -6.53
CA ARG A 38 20.12 -12.98 -7.15
C ARG A 38 20.06 -13.00 -8.68
N SER A 39 18.86 -13.15 -9.24
CA SER A 39 18.59 -13.17 -10.68
C SER A 39 18.54 -11.78 -11.31
N SER A 40 18.37 -10.72 -10.52
CA SER A 40 18.26 -9.34 -10.99
C SER A 40 19.47 -8.52 -10.53
N LEU A 41 19.99 -7.66 -11.40
CA LEU A 41 21.06 -6.73 -11.04
C LEU A 41 20.54 -5.53 -10.23
N THR A 42 19.25 -5.23 -10.33
CA THR A 42 18.63 -4.08 -9.67
C THR A 42 17.64 -4.55 -8.62
N PRO A 43 17.73 -4.05 -7.36
CA PRO A 43 16.73 -4.31 -6.36
C PRO A 43 15.40 -3.66 -6.76
N TRP A 44 14.33 -4.18 -6.18
CA TRP A 44 13.01 -3.56 -6.26
C TRP A 44 12.46 -3.32 -4.87
N TRP A 45 11.46 -2.45 -4.80
CA TRP A 45 10.97 -1.91 -3.55
C TRP A 45 9.52 -2.35 -3.35
N ALA A 46 9.19 -2.76 -2.13
CA ALA A 46 7.91 -3.35 -1.81
C ALA A 46 7.35 -2.75 -0.52
N THR A 47 6.08 -2.35 -0.56
CA THR A 47 5.37 -1.84 0.62
C THR A 47 4.09 -2.63 0.83
N GLY A 48 3.98 -3.29 1.99
CA GLY A 48 2.71 -3.79 2.50
C GLY A 48 1.97 -2.66 3.20
N PHE A 49 0.76 -2.35 2.79
CA PHE A 49 0.01 -1.16 3.22
C PHE A 49 -1.33 -1.52 3.86
N TYR A 50 -1.71 -0.76 4.89
CA TYR A 50 -3.01 -0.85 5.54
C TYR A 50 -3.63 0.55 5.65
N GLY A 51 -4.65 0.79 4.83
CA GLY A 51 -5.33 2.06 4.66
C GLY A 51 -6.07 2.52 5.92
N GLN A 52 -6.38 3.81 6.00
CA GLN A 52 -7.19 4.34 7.09
C GLN A 52 -8.66 3.93 6.94
N PRO A 53 -9.26 3.25 7.94
CA PRO A 53 -10.64 2.78 7.84
C PRO A 53 -11.65 3.93 7.92
N VAL A 54 -11.27 5.05 8.55
CA VAL A 54 -12.12 6.24 8.70
C VAL A 54 -11.96 7.13 7.46
N ALA A 55 -13.05 7.30 6.70
CA ALA A 55 -13.06 8.07 5.44
C ALA A 55 -12.42 9.46 5.58
N ALA A 56 -12.80 10.22 6.61
CA ALA A 56 -12.26 11.56 6.88
C ALA A 56 -10.74 11.60 7.17
N LYS A 57 -10.09 10.45 7.39
CA LYS A 57 -8.66 10.32 7.65
C LYS A 57 -7.89 9.65 6.50
N ARG A 58 -8.56 9.27 5.40
CA ARG A 58 -7.93 8.58 4.26
C ARG A 58 -6.84 9.42 3.59
N TYR A 59 -6.97 10.74 3.60
CA TYR A 59 -5.91 11.64 3.11
C TYR A 59 -4.54 11.38 3.77
N ILE A 60 -4.51 10.89 5.02
CA ILE A 60 -3.26 10.54 5.73
C ILE A 60 -2.59 9.35 5.04
N SER A 61 -3.37 8.38 4.56
CA SER A 61 -2.86 7.24 3.78
C SER A 61 -2.23 7.70 2.47
N TRP A 62 -2.88 8.64 1.76
CA TRP A 62 -2.36 9.20 0.50
C TRP A 62 -1.05 9.98 0.71
N GLN A 63 -1.01 10.81 1.76
CA GLN A 63 0.22 11.53 2.14
C GLN A 63 1.36 10.58 2.50
N LEU A 64 1.06 9.48 3.17
CA LEU A 64 2.06 8.45 3.48
C LEU A 64 2.59 7.79 2.20
N MET A 65 1.72 7.45 1.24
CA MET A 65 2.15 6.88 -0.05
C MET A 65 3.07 7.83 -0.83
N GLU A 66 2.72 9.12 -0.88
CA GLU A 66 3.56 10.13 -1.53
C GLU A 66 4.90 10.32 -0.81
N ALA A 67 4.88 10.35 0.52
CA ALA A 67 6.09 10.45 1.34
C ALA A 67 7.00 9.23 1.16
N LEU A 68 6.44 8.02 1.05
CA LEU A 68 7.18 6.81 0.73
C LEU A 68 7.77 6.90 -0.68
N LYS A 69 6.97 7.29 -1.68
CA LYS A 69 7.43 7.39 -3.08
C LYS A 69 8.66 8.28 -3.23
N ASN A 70 8.73 9.37 -2.46
CA ASN A 70 9.83 10.33 -2.48
C ASN A 70 11.13 9.80 -1.84
N GLN A 71 11.11 8.63 -1.18
CA GLN A 71 12.29 8.02 -0.57
C GLN A 71 13.08 7.13 -1.53
N SER A 72 12.53 6.80 -2.71
CA SER A 72 13.16 5.85 -3.63
C SER A 72 12.74 6.03 -5.09
N HIS A 73 13.69 5.79 -5.98
CA HIS A 73 13.45 5.72 -7.43
C HIS A 73 13.42 4.28 -7.97
N LEU A 74 13.51 3.28 -7.09
CA LEU A 74 13.40 1.88 -7.48
C LEU A 74 11.99 1.56 -8.01
N SER A 75 11.89 0.50 -8.81
CA SER A 75 10.60 -0.07 -9.21
C SER A 75 9.84 -0.47 -7.95
N TRP A 76 8.61 0.04 -7.81
CA TRP A 76 7.85 -0.03 -6.57
C TRP A 76 6.58 -0.84 -6.74
N VAL A 77 6.37 -1.79 -5.84
CA VAL A 77 5.14 -2.57 -5.73
C VAL A 77 4.50 -2.27 -4.38
N VAL A 78 3.22 -1.89 -4.39
CA VAL A 78 2.43 -1.68 -3.18
C VAL A 78 1.31 -2.70 -3.16
N PHE A 79 1.14 -3.37 -2.03
CA PHE A 79 0.09 -4.37 -1.83
C PHE A 79 -0.52 -4.22 -0.45
N GLY A 80 -1.72 -4.74 -0.27
CA GLY A 80 -2.44 -4.73 0.99
C GLY A 80 -3.84 -4.17 0.83
N ASP A 81 -4.45 -3.81 1.96
CA ASP A 81 -5.82 -3.32 1.99
C ASP A 81 -5.80 -1.80 2.06
N PHE A 82 -6.06 -1.15 0.93
CA PHE A 82 -6.17 0.31 0.86
C PHE A 82 -7.49 0.81 1.44
N ILE A 83 -8.44 -0.09 1.71
CA ILE A 83 -9.82 0.12 2.14
C ILE A 83 -10.65 0.88 1.10
N GLU A 84 -10.05 1.65 0.19
CA GLU A 84 -10.71 2.25 -0.96
C GLU A 84 -10.73 1.37 -2.19
N ILE A 85 -11.81 1.55 -2.93
CA ILE A 85 -12.11 0.83 -4.15
C ILE A 85 -11.71 1.72 -5.33
N SER A 86 -10.93 1.18 -6.27
CA SER A 86 -10.48 1.93 -7.45
C SER A 86 -11.64 2.17 -8.43
N GLN A 87 -12.61 1.26 -8.48
CA GLN A 87 -13.74 1.33 -9.39
C GLN A 87 -15.09 0.95 -8.75
N SER A 88 -16.17 1.67 -9.05
CA SER A 88 -17.48 1.48 -8.39
C SER A 88 -18.08 0.07 -8.59
N ASP A 89 -17.64 -0.66 -9.61
CA ASP A 89 -17.99 -2.03 -9.98
C ASP A 89 -17.31 -3.13 -9.15
N GLU A 90 -16.26 -2.82 -8.38
CA GLU A 90 -15.66 -3.75 -7.40
C GLU A 90 -16.57 -3.93 -6.16
N LYS A 91 -17.62 -3.13 -6.01
CA LYS A 91 -18.51 -3.17 -4.85
C LYS A 91 -19.72 -4.09 -5.10
N LEU A 92 -19.73 -5.26 -4.47
CA LEU A 92 -20.94 -6.11 -4.35
C LEU A 92 -21.85 -5.60 -3.21
N GLY A 93 -22.52 -4.46 -3.43
CA GLY A 93 -23.58 -3.91 -2.56
C GLY A 93 -23.18 -2.85 -1.53
N GLY A 94 -24.16 -2.22 -0.86
CA GLY A 94 -23.98 -1.08 0.07
C GLY A 94 -24.12 0.30 -0.60
N PRO A 95 -24.23 1.41 0.16
CA PRO A 95 -24.49 2.75 -0.40
C PRO A 95 -23.35 3.23 -1.31
N ASP A 96 -23.66 3.98 -2.36
CA ASP A 96 -22.66 4.52 -3.29
C ASP A 96 -21.53 5.22 -2.54
N ARG A 97 -20.27 4.89 -2.89
CA ARG A 97 -19.10 5.51 -2.26
C ARG A 97 -18.94 6.94 -2.80
N ASP A 98 -18.38 7.80 -1.96
CA ASP A 98 -18.12 9.19 -2.31
C ASP A 98 -17.15 9.28 -3.51
N ALA A 99 -17.64 9.83 -4.62
CA ALA A 99 -16.87 9.96 -5.86
C ALA A 99 -15.63 10.86 -5.69
N GLY A 100 -15.65 11.79 -4.72
CA GLY A 100 -14.51 12.62 -4.36
C GLY A 100 -13.37 11.79 -3.80
N GLN A 101 -13.66 10.90 -2.84
CA GLN A 101 -12.64 10.00 -2.26
C GLN A 101 -12.01 9.06 -3.30
N MET A 102 -12.81 8.52 -4.21
CA MET A 102 -12.29 7.68 -5.31
C MET A 102 -11.36 8.48 -6.23
N LYS A 103 -11.72 9.73 -6.54
CA LYS A 103 -10.90 10.63 -7.35
C LYS A 103 -9.57 10.93 -6.64
N GLU A 104 -9.60 11.26 -5.36
CA GLU A 104 -8.39 11.53 -4.57
C GLU A 104 -7.44 10.33 -4.56
N PHE A 105 -7.97 9.11 -4.42
CA PHE A 105 -7.17 7.90 -4.48
C PHE A 105 -6.50 7.72 -5.86
N LYS A 106 -7.26 7.87 -6.95
CA LYS A 106 -6.71 7.80 -8.32
C LYS A 106 -5.64 8.84 -8.58
N GLU A 107 -5.84 10.07 -8.09
CA GLU A 107 -4.84 11.12 -8.21
C GLU A 107 -3.58 10.79 -7.39
N CYS A 108 -3.72 10.21 -6.20
CA CYS A 108 -2.58 9.73 -5.40
C CYS A 108 -1.80 8.65 -6.16
N LEU A 109 -2.46 7.63 -6.70
CA LEU A 109 -1.82 6.61 -7.54
C LEU A 109 -1.08 7.23 -8.71
N SER A 110 -1.70 8.18 -9.42
CA SER A 110 -1.08 8.90 -10.53
C SER A 110 0.15 9.69 -10.09
N ARG A 111 0.12 10.39 -8.94
CA ARG A 111 1.29 11.12 -8.39
C ARG A 111 2.40 10.16 -7.98
N CYS A 112 2.05 8.97 -7.50
CA CYS A 112 2.99 7.92 -7.15
C CYS A 112 3.53 7.15 -8.37
N GLY A 113 2.98 7.38 -9.57
CA GLY A 113 3.32 6.59 -10.77
C GLY A 113 2.88 5.12 -10.66
N LEU A 114 1.90 4.84 -9.81
CA LEU A 114 1.35 3.51 -9.60
C LEU A 114 0.17 3.27 -10.55
N PHE A 115 0.06 2.04 -11.02
CA PHE A 115 -1.06 1.54 -11.79
C PHE A 115 -1.61 0.29 -11.12
N ASP A 116 -2.92 0.15 -11.15
CA ASP A 116 -3.59 -1.03 -10.63
C ASP A 116 -3.32 -2.23 -11.55
N LEU A 117 -2.97 -3.36 -10.96
CA LEU A 117 -2.75 -4.63 -11.66
C LEU A 117 -4.03 -5.47 -11.79
N GLY A 118 -5.17 -4.98 -11.28
CA GLY A 118 -6.45 -5.67 -11.31
C GLY A 118 -6.56 -6.80 -10.29
N LEU A 119 -5.89 -6.66 -9.14
CA LEU A 119 -5.84 -7.67 -8.07
C LEU A 119 -6.80 -7.36 -6.90
N CYS A 120 -7.83 -6.54 -7.14
CA CYS A 120 -8.87 -6.28 -6.15
C CYS A 120 -9.68 -7.56 -5.88
N VAL A 121 -9.66 -8.02 -4.63
CA VAL A 121 -10.42 -9.19 -4.13
C VAL A 121 -11.56 -8.73 -3.23
#